data_AF-A0A2Z5UI22-F1
#
_entry.id   AF-A0A2Z5UI22-F1
#
_cell.length_a   1.000
_cell.length_b   1.000
_cell.length_c   1.000
_cell.angle_alpha   90.00
_cell.angle_beta   90.00
_cell.angle_gamma   90.00
#
_symmetry.space_group_name_H-M   'P 1'
#
loop_
_entity.id
_entity.type
_entity.pdbx_description
1 polymer ?
#
loop_
_entity_poly.entity_id
_entity_poly.type
_entity_poly.pdbx_seq_one_letter_code
_entity_poly.pdbx_strand_id
1 'polypeptide(L)'
;MYAERLGERQPEEEPEGGLEGMFARAANQPAGDLGGRPLVTGSPRPHSIETRVIGMRVAVHLSGSDTALLAGQTLLAVIDTLFATVIGLRIGAFVERFDIDLVESDVATAPNVDFDGNNMRAKLHWPAGSTPADHLGESGTHSQFLLLSTLMLVATSLADRQKISLEKLFREESLLERVSAAVASSNSRIRAMNSPASRLTDWNELSLERFPPKADRPVIVRVPEADPEEETISERYATGDHRSVEVRSILDIPQWEQARWIGVMLGLQHDLPIVGLHFEDREAGRQIFERWRERFGARDAKGAIHIAILRELPGRPPSHYAVLLMAGTEPGDFAGTLVSMPSRLKLLEPAADTNLRFFLDNYPAGGSFILVPTYVKENGEPDLMMDLAILKHDLSIRRVADIGKSDLEIIGVQLLEQMEARDGSPP
;
A
#
# COMPACT_ATOMS: atom_id res chain seq x y z
N MET A 1 48.08 -22.05 3.56
CA MET A 1 48.63 -20.94 2.74
C MET A 1 47.65 -19.77 2.50
N TYR A 2 46.36 -19.86 2.89
CA TYR A 2 45.42 -18.71 2.88
C TYR A 2 45.22 -18.06 4.27
N ALA A 3 45.41 -18.82 5.35
CA ALA A 3 45.27 -18.32 6.73
C ALA A 3 46.45 -17.42 7.19
N GLU A 4 47.66 -17.62 6.69
CA GLU A 4 48.83 -16.80 7.04
C GLU A 4 48.82 -15.39 6.42
N ARG A 5 47.91 -15.10 5.48
CA ARG A 5 47.84 -13.78 4.80
C ARG A 5 46.88 -12.78 5.42
N LEU A 6 46.09 -13.18 6.41
CA LEU A 6 45.14 -12.30 7.10
C LEU A 6 45.71 -11.62 8.36
N GLY A 7 46.90 -12.05 8.82
CA GLY A 7 47.55 -11.50 10.01
C GLY A 7 48.26 -10.15 9.83
N GLU A 8 48.48 -9.69 8.60
CA GLU A 8 49.37 -8.54 8.31
C GLU A 8 48.76 -7.47 7.39
N ARG A 9 47.44 -7.34 7.35
CA ARG A 9 46.80 -6.20 6.69
C ARG A 9 45.81 -5.51 7.62
N GLN A 10 46.34 -4.94 8.70
CA GLN A 10 45.73 -3.70 9.17
C GLN A 10 45.99 -2.64 8.09
N PRO A 11 45.00 -1.79 7.75
CA PRO A 11 45.27 -0.62 6.92
C PRO A 11 46.45 0.15 7.52
N GLU A 12 47.44 0.52 6.71
CA GLU A 12 48.63 1.26 7.17
C GLU A 12 48.27 2.66 7.74
N GLU A 13 47.07 3.15 7.45
CA GLU A 13 46.55 4.42 7.95
C GLU A 13 45.16 4.20 8.57
N GLU A 14 44.95 4.76 9.77
CA GLU A 14 43.60 4.89 10.32
C GLU A 14 42.76 5.74 9.36
N PRO A 15 41.54 5.29 9.00
CA PRO A 15 40.67 6.07 8.13
C PRO A 15 40.38 7.46 8.74
N GLU A 16 40.23 8.50 7.92
CA GLU A 16 39.89 9.84 8.41
C GLU A 16 38.65 9.79 9.34
N GLY A 17 38.85 10.24 10.58
CA GLY A 17 37.86 10.17 11.67
C GLY A 17 37.94 8.92 12.57
N GLY A 18 38.97 8.07 12.39
CA GLY A 18 39.19 6.85 13.18
C GLY A 18 38.18 5.73 12.88
N LEU A 19 38.40 4.57 13.52
CA LEU A 19 37.49 3.41 13.42
C LEU A 19 36.06 3.75 13.87
N GLU A 20 35.92 4.56 14.92
CA GLU A 20 34.61 5.00 15.43
C GLU A 20 33.84 5.82 14.39
N GLY A 21 34.50 6.78 13.72
CA GLY A 21 33.89 7.57 12.65
C GLY A 21 33.50 6.71 11.45
N MET A 22 34.29 5.69 11.11
CA MET A 22 33.93 4.72 10.08
C MET A 22 32.69 3.90 10.45
N PHE A 23 32.62 3.37 11.68
CA PHE A 23 31.47 2.61 12.14
C PHE A 23 30.20 3.47 12.25
N ALA A 24 30.33 4.74 12.66
CA ALA A 24 29.23 5.69 12.64
C ALA A 24 28.70 5.93 11.21
N ARG A 25 29.60 6.18 10.24
CA ARG A 25 29.23 6.32 8.81
C ARG A 25 28.56 5.07 8.25
N ALA A 26 29.05 3.88 8.62
CA ALA A 26 28.46 2.60 8.22
C ALA A 26 27.07 2.38 8.84
N ALA A 27 26.89 2.75 10.12
CA ALA A 27 25.61 2.67 10.81
C ALA A 27 24.56 3.65 10.29
N ASN A 28 25.02 4.78 9.75
CA ASN A 28 24.19 5.81 9.12
C ASN A 28 23.82 5.48 7.66
N GLN A 29 24.37 4.41 7.07
CA GLN A 29 23.91 3.94 5.77
C GLN A 29 22.43 3.50 5.84
N PRO A 30 21.68 3.56 4.73
CA PRO A 30 20.29 3.09 4.68
C PRO A 30 20.09 1.66 5.17
N ALA A 31 21.11 0.80 5.01
CA ALA A 31 21.08 -0.58 5.53
C ALA A 31 20.97 -0.64 7.06
N GLY A 32 21.48 0.37 7.79
CA GLY A 32 21.32 0.48 9.24
C GLY A 32 19.87 0.77 9.66
N ASP A 33 19.03 1.33 8.78
CA ASP A 33 17.61 1.61 9.07
C ASP A 33 16.79 0.32 9.10
N LEU A 34 17.35 -0.77 8.61
CA LEU A 34 16.72 -2.10 8.58
C LEU A 34 16.78 -2.82 9.93
N GLY A 35 17.28 -2.15 10.98
CA GLY A 35 17.39 -2.69 12.34
C GLY A 35 16.08 -3.32 12.83
N GLY A 36 16.18 -4.54 13.37
CA GLY A 36 15.03 -5.28 13.92
C GLY A 36 14.17 -6.02 12.90
N ARG A 37 14.44 -5.89 11.58
CA ARG A 37 13.77 -6.72 10.57
C ARG A 37 14.42 -8.10 10.50
N PRO A 38 13.65 -9.20 10.42
CA PRO A 38 14.22 -10.52 10.22
C PRO A 38 14.97 -10.55 8.87
N LEU A 39 16.26 -10.84 8.91
CA LEU A 39 17.05 -11.10 7.71
C LEU A 39 16.59 -12.44 7.14
N VAL A 40 15.70 -12.43 6.16
CA VAL A 40 15.23 -13.65 5.50
C VAL A 40 16.32 -14.12 4.52
N THR A 41 17.23 -14.98 5.00
CA THR A 41 18.25 -15.62 4.16
C THR A 41 17.79 -17.02 3.77
N GLY A 42 16.99 -17.12 2.70
CA GLY A 42 16.70 -18.42 2.08
C GLY A 42 15.97 -19.43 2.95
N SER A 43 14.89 -19.03 3.63
CA SER A 43 14.09 -19.96 4.43
C SER A 43 13.54 -21.10 3.57
N PRO A 44 13.79 -22.38 3.93
CA PRO A 44 13.23 -23.53 3.21
C PRO A 44 11.75 -23.77 3.53
N ARG A 45 11.15 -22.97 4.42
CA ARG A 45 9.74 -23.03 4.80
C ARG A 45 8.95 -21.95 4.08
N PRO A 46 7.62 -22.12 3.91
CA PRO A 46 6.77 -21.08 3.36
C PRO A 46 6.96 -19.75 4.10
N HIS A 47 7.16 -18.69 3.34
CA HIS A 47 7.42 -17.34 3.84
C HIS A 47 7.05 -16.30 2.78
N SER A 48 7.00 -15.03 3.19
CA SER A 48 6.87 -13.91 2.27
C SER A 48 8.15 -13.08 2.21
N ILE A 49 8.39 -12.51 1.04
CA ILE A 49 9.34 -11.40 0.83
C ILE A 49 8.55 -10.18 0.40
N GLU A 50 8.93 -9.00 0.87
CA GLU A 50 8.13 -7.79 0.69
C GLU A 50 9.00 -6.60 0.23
N THR A 51 8.43 -5.75 -0.62
CA THR A 51 8.94 -4.41 -0.94
C THR A 51 7.86 -3.35 -0.68
N ARG A 52 8.24 -2.07 -0.71
CA ARG A 52 7.31 -0.94 -0.67
C ARG A 52 7.53 -0.05 -1.87
N VAL A 53 6.50 0.10 -2.69
CA VAL A 53 6.51 0.95 -3.89
C VAL A 53 5.36 1.95 -3.80
N ILE A 54 5.65 3.22 -4.02
CA ILE A 54 4.69 4.35 -3.94
C ILE A 54 3.76 4.32 -2.71
N GLY A 55 4.29 3.89 -1.56
CA GLY A 55 3.56 3.71 -0.31
C GLY A 55 2.76 2.41 -0.16
N MET A 56 2.55 1.66 -1.24
CA MET A 56 1.92 0.33 -1.24
C MET A 56 2.93 -0.75 -0.83
N ARG A 57 2.52 -1.67 0.05
CA ARG A 57 3.27 -2.88 0.36
C ARG A 57 2.99 -3.96 -0.69
N VAL A 58 4.03 -4.51 -1.29
CA VAL A 58 3.90 -5.65 -2.21
C VAL A 58 4.54 -6.86 -1.56
N ALA A 59 3.77 -7.93 -1.39
CA ALA A 59 4.23 -9.17 -0.76
C ALA A 59 4.18 -10.32 -1.75
N VAL A 60 5.29 -11.06 -1.86
CA VAL A 60 5.37 -12.30 -2.65
C VAL A 60 5.46 -13.48 -1.68
N HIS A 61 4.47 -14.37 -1.72
CA HIS A 61 4.40 -15.60 -0.93
C HIS A 61 5.09 -16.73 -1.67
N LEU A 62 5.98 -17.43 -0.98
CA LEU A 62 6.86 -18.46 -1.53
C LEU A 62 6.64 -19.79 -0.81
N SER A 63 6.80 -20.90 -1.56
CA SER A 63 6.81 -22.28 -1.03
C SER A 63 8.03 -22.57 -0.15
N GLY A 64 9.18 -21.97 -0.48
CA GLY A 64 10.47 -22.14 0.22
C GLY A 64 11.58 -22.81 -0.61
N SER A 65 11.38 -23.12 -1.90
CA SER A 65 12.48 -23.59 -2.75
C SER A 65 13.46 -22.45 -3.10
N ASP A 66 14.72 -22.79 -3.38
CA ASP A 66 15.73 -21.77 -3.74
C ASP A 66 15.42 -21.11 -5.09
N THR A 67 14.84 -21.86 -6.03
CA THR A 67 14.41 -21.36 -7.34
C THR A 67 13.21 -20.42 -7.23
N ALA A 68 12.23 -20.74 -6.38
CA ALA A 68 11.10 -19.87 -6.09
C ALA A 68 11.56 -18.57 -5.42
N LEU A 69 12.50 -18.65 -4.48
CA LEU A 69 13.07 -17.45 -3.85
C LEU A 69 13.74 -16.54 -4.87
N LEU A 70 14.56 -17.11 -5.76
CA LEU A 70 15.23 -16.35 -6.82
C LEU A 70 14.25 -15.69 -7.78
N ALA A 71 13.20 -16.41 -8.17
CA ALA A 71 12.11 -15.89 -8.99
C ALA A 71 11.36 -14.77 -8.28
N GLY A 72 11.02 -14.94 -7.01
CA GLY A 72 10.37 -13.91 -6.19
C GLY A 72 11.22 -12.66 -6.01
N GLN A 73 12.51 -12.81 -5.71
CA GLN A 73 13.45 -11.67 -5.59
C GLN A 73 13.60 -10.92 -6.91
N THR A 74 13.67 -11.66 -8.02
CA THR A 74 13.77 -11.08 -9.36
C THR A 74 12.48 -10.34 -9.71
N LEU A 75 11.31 -10.89 -9.36
CA LEU A 75 10.02 -10.22 -9.53
C LEU A 75 9.95 -8.92 -8.74
N LEU A 76 10.33 -8.93 -7.46
CA LEU A 76 10.38 -7.71 -6.64
C LEU A 76 11.35 -6.67 -7.24
N ALA A 77 12.50 -7.08 -7.73
CA ALA A 77 13.45 -6.18 -8.40
C ALA A 77 12.88 -5.55 -9.67
N VAL A 78 12.10 -6.31 -10.46
CA VAL A 78 11.40 -5.79 -11.65
C VAL A 78 10.31 -4.80 -11.25
N ILE A 79 9.55 -5.10 -10.20
CA ILE A 79 8.53 -4.21 -9.63
C ILE A 79 9.18 -2.90 -9.17
N ASP A 80 10.23 -2.96 -8.35
CA ASP A 80 10.94 -1.77 -7.87
C ASP A 80 11.50 -0.94 -9.04
N THR A 81 12.05 -1.60 -10.06
CA THR A 81 12.57 -0.93 -11.26
C THR A 81 11.49 -0.14 -12.00
N LEU A 82 10.30 -0.72 -12.18
CA LEU A 82 9.19 -0.05 -12.83
C LEU A 82 8.67 1.11 -11.98
N PHE A 83 8.44 0.86 -10.69
CA PHE A 83 7.85 1.85 -9.79
C PHE A 83 8.80 3.02 -9.46
N ALA A 84 10.12 2.81 -9.45
CA ALA A 84 11.11 3.87 -9.33
C ALA A 84 10.95 4.96 -10.41
N THR A 85 10.41 4.59 -11.57
CA THR A 85 10.11 5.53 -12.66
C THR A 85 8.75 6.20 -12.46
N VAL A 86 7.79 5.47 -11.91
CA VAL A 86 6.40 5.91 -11.67
C VAL A 86 6.32 6.98 -10.57
N ILE A 87 7.14 6.88 -9.52
CA ILE A 87 7.12 7.89 -8.44
C ILE A 87 7.49 9.29 -8.93
N GLY A 88 8.40 9.40 -9.91
CA GLY A 88 8.73 10.68 -10.56
C GLY A 88 7.56 11.29 -11.34
N LEU A 89 6.58 10.48 -11.75
CA LEU A 89 5.34 10.93 -12.39
C LEU A 89 4.27 11.37 -11.38
N ARG A 90 4.59 11.34 -10.08
CA ARG A 90 3.67 11.66 -8.98
C ARG A 90 2.38 10.84 -8.98
N ILE A 91 2.47 9.59 -9.44
CA ILE A 91 1.36 8.64 -9.40
C ILE A 91 1.31 8.01 -8.01
N GLY A 92 0.18 8.15 -7.33
CA GLY A 92 -0.08 7.55 -6.02
C GLY A 92 -0.88 6.25 -6.12
N ALA A 93 -0.56 5.30 -5.25
CA ALA A 93 -1.39 4.11 -5.08
C ALA A 93 -2.62 4.41 -4.21
N PHE A 94 -3.71 3.66 -4.43
CA PHE A 94 -4.91 3.69 -3.58
C PHE A 94 -5.13 2.42 -2.75
N VAL A 95 -4.22 1.46 -2.85
CA VAL A 95 -4.29 0.22 -2.06
C VAL A 95 -3.09 0.14 -1.13
N GLU A 96 -3.32 -0.35 0.09
CA GLU A 96 -2.27 -0.47 1.11
C GLU A 96 -1.35 -1.66 0.85
N ARG A 97 -1.90 -2.73 0.26
CA ARG A 97 -1.24 -4.03 0.09
C ARG A 97 -1.65 -4.69 -1.21
N PHE A 98 -0.68 -5.29 -1.90
CA PHE A 98 -0.87 -6.19 -3.03
C PHE A 98 -0.16 -7.51 -2.74
N ASP A 99 -0.88 -8.63 -2.86
CA ASP A 99 -0.36 -9.97 -2.55
C ASP A 99 -0.17 -10.81 -3.81
N ILE A 100 1.00 -11.44 -3.94
CA ILE A 100 1.37 -12.29 -5.06
C ILE A 100 1.71 -13.68 -4.53
N ASP A 101 0.96 -14.70 -4.95
CA ASP A 101 1.27 -16.09 -4.64
C ASP A 101 2.16 -16.67 -5.75
N LEU A 102 3.42 -16.99 -5.44
CA LEU A 102 4.30 -17.70 -6.37
C LEU A 102 4.10 -19.20 -6.19
N VAL A 103 3.47 -19.84 -7.17
CA VAL A 103 3.07 -21.25 -7.12
C VAL A 103 3.93 -22.05 -8.09
N GLU A 104 4.83 -22.86 -7.54
CA GLU A 104 5.62 -23.81 -8.34
C GLU A 104 4.74 -24.93 -8.90
N SER A 105 5.05 -25.36 -10.11
CA SER A 105 4.33 -26.40 -10.83
C SER A 105 5.29 -27.27 -11.63
N ASP A 106 5.20 -28.58 -11.44
CA ASP A 106 5.99 -29.57 -12.19
C ASP A 106 5.52 -29.74 -13.64
N VAL A 107 4.31 -29.25 -13.96
CA VAL A 107 3.72 -29.35 -15.32
C VAL A 107 3.84 -28.06 -16.11
N ALA A 108 4.08 -26.93 -15.44
CA ALA A 108 4.27 -25.65 -16.12
C ALA A 108 5.59 -25.66 -16.90
N THR A 109 5.55 -25.29 -18.17
CA THR A 109 6.75 -25.20 -19.02
C THR A 109 7.29 -23.78 -19.16
N ALA A 110 6.50 -22.78 -18.76
CA ALA A 110 6.84 -21.37 -18.79
C ALA A 110 6.10 -20.64 -17.64
N PRO A 111 6.59 -19.48 -17.20
CA PRO A 111 5.87 -18.66 -16.23
C PRO A 111 4.53 -18.17 -16.78
N ASN A 112 3.54 -18.03 -15.90
CA ASN A 112 2.23 -17.50 -16.27
C ASN A 112 1.62 -16.71 -15.11
N VAL A 113 1.01 -15.58 -15.43
CA VAL A 113 0.33 -14.71 -14.47
C VAL A 113 -1.17 -14.88 -14.56
N ASP A 114 -1.79 -15.23 -13.43
CA ASP A 114 -3.21 -15.08 -13.18
C ASP A 114 -3.42 -13.85 -12.28
N PHE A 115 -4.20 -12.89 -12.75
CA PHE A 115 -4.37 -11.59 -12.10
C PHE A 115 -5.82 -11.39 -11.64
N ASP A 116 -5.99 -11.14 -10.36
CA ASP A 116 -7.28 -10.85 -9.74
C ASP A 116 -7.30 -9.39 -9.27
N GLY A 117 -7.73 -8.50 -10.17
CA GLY A 117 -7.86 -7.07 -9.91
C GLY A 117 -8.93 -6.72 -8.87
N ASN A 118 -9.89 -7.60 -8.59
CA ASN A 118 -10.95 -7.35 -7.61
C ASN A 118 -10.51 -7.64 -6.17
N ASN A 119 -9.42 -8.39 -6.01
CA ASN A 119 -8.83 -8.69 -4.70
C ASN A 119 -7.44 -8.08 -4.54
N MET A 120 -6.92 -7.38 -5.55
CA MET A 120 -5.54 -6.87 -5.60
C MET A 120 -4.53 -7.98 -5.33
N ARG A 121 -4.75 -9.11 -6.00
CA ARG A 121 -3.93 -10.32 -5.90
C ARG A 121 -3.50 -10.82 -7.25
N ALA A 122 -2.39 -11.55 -7.26
CA ALA A 122 -1.99 -12.32 -8.44
C ALA A 122 -1.43 -13.68 -8.02
N LYS A 123 -1.55 -14.65 -8.92
CA LYS A 123 -0.80 -15.91 -8.83
C LYS A 123 0.21 -15.94 -9.97
N LEU A 124 1.47 -16.15 -9.61
CA LEU A 124 2.54 -16.41 -10.57
C LEU A 124 2.80 -17.91 -10.58
N HIS A 125 2.34 -18.58 -11.64
CA HIS A 125 2.70 -19.97 -11.89
C HIS A 125 4.14 -20.05 -12.37
N TRP A 126 4.95 -20.86 -11.69
CA TRP A 126 6.38 -20.98 -11.95
C TRP A 126 6.79 -22.42 -12.25
N PRO A 127 7.56 -22.70 -13.33
CA PRO A 127 8.09 -24.04 -13.58
C PRO A 127 9.05 -24.48 -12.46
N ALA A 128 8.74 -25.59 -11.81
CA ALA A 128 9.52 -26.08 -10.67
C ALA A 128 10.99 -26.35 -11.06
N GLY A 129 11.93 -26.02 -10.16
CA GLY A 129 13.36 -26.25 -10.36
C GLY A 129 14.03 -25.36 -11.41
N SER A 130 13.32 -24.39 -11.98
CA SER A 130 13.86 -23.47 -12.99
C SER A 130 14.19 -22.09 -12.40
N THR A 131 15.16 -21.43 -13.01
CA THR A 131 15.59 -20.07 -12.68
C THR A 131 14.97 -19.05 -13.64
N PRO A 132 14.93 -17.75 -13.26
CA PRO A 132 14.44 -16.69 -14.14
C PRO A 132 15.09 -16.64 -15.52
N ALA A 133 16.34 -17.08 -15.62
CA ALA A 133 17.08 -17.10 -16.86
C ALA A 133 16.79 -18.27 -17.79
N ASP A 134 16.12 -19.32 -17.31
CA ASP A 134 15.77 -20.47 -18.14
C ASP A 134 14.59 -20.14 -19.08
N HIS A 135 13.87 -19.05 -18.80
CA HIS A 135 12.66 -18.65 -19.51
C HIS A 135 12.83 -17.29 -20.18
N LEU A 136 13.69 -17.17 -21.20
CA LEU A 136 13.93 -15.90 -21.92
C LEU A 136 13.11 -15.73 -23.22
N GLY A 137 12.22 -16.67 -23.53
CA GLY A 137 11.36 -16.59 -24.74
C GLY A 137 10.32 -15.46 -24.69
N GLU A 138 9.54 -15.31 -25.78
CA GLU A 138 8.55 -14.22 -25.91
C GLU A 138 7.50 -14.18 -24.78
N SER A 139 7.14 -15.33 -24.21
CA SER A 139 6.24 -15.46 -23.04
C SER A 139 6.99 -15.84 -21.75
N GLY A 140 8.30 -15.59 -21.71
CA GLY A 140 9.17 -15.93 -20.60
C GLY A 140 9.12 -14.93 -19.44
N THR A 141 10.12 -15.01 -18.56
CA THR A 141 10.27 -14.23 -17.34
C THR A 141 10.10 -12.73 -17.57
N HIS A 142 10.78 -12.15 -18.57
CA HIS A 142 10.71 -10.71 -18.83
C HIS A 142 9.27 -10.26 -19.07
N SER A 143 8.59 -10.93 -20.02
CA SER A 143 7.25 -10.57 -20.44
C SER A 143 6.24 -10.76 -19.30
N GLN A 144 6.31 -11.87 -18.56
CA GLN A 144 5.36 -12.15 -17.48
C GLN A 144 5.57 -11.24 -16.27
N PHE A 145 6.82 -10.97 -15.87
CA PHE A 145 7.09 -10.09 -14.72
C PHE A 145 6.71 -8.64 -15.04
N LEU A 146 6.99 -8.20 -16.27
CA LEU A 146 6.58 -6.88 -16.74
C LEU A 146 5.06 -6.77 -16.87
N LEU A 147 4.39 -7.80 -17.39
CA LEU A 147 2.93 -7.88 -17.45
C LEU A 147 2.32 -7.72 -16.06
N LEU A 148 2.75 -8.54 -15.09
CA LEU A 148 2.26 -8.47 -13.72
C LEU A 148 2.51 -7.09 -13.10
N SER A 149 3.72 -6.55 -13.25
CA SER A 149 4.08 -5.23 -12.71
C SER A 149 3.23 -4.11 -13.33
N THR A 150 2.92 -4.21 -14.62
CA THR A 150 2.09 -3.23 -15.33
C THR A 150 0.61 -3.36 -14.97
N LEU A 151 0.09 -4.60 -14.88
CA LEU A 151 -1.27 -4.86 -14.39
C LEU A 151 -1.45 -4.32 -12.97
N MET A 152 -0.48 -4.56 -12.09
CA MET A 152 -0.46 -4.00 -10.74
C MET A 152 -0.45 -2.48 -10.77
N LEU A 153 0.41 -1.83 -11.57
CA LEU A 153 0.43 -0.37 -11.69
C LEU A 153 -0.93 0.18 -12.09
N VAL A 154 -1.53 -0.37 -13.15
CA VAL A 154 -2.83 0.07 -13.67
C VAL A 154 -3.95 -0.15 -12.65
N ALA A 155 -3.95 -1.30 -11.99
CA ALA A 155 -5.00 -1.64 -11.04
C ALA A 155 -4.90 -0.90 -9.70
N THR A 156 -3.72 -0.39 -9.33
CA THR A 156 -3.49 0.22 -8.01
C THR A 156 -3.32 1.73 -8.05
N SER A 157 -3.25 2.34 -9.24
CA SER A 157 -3.05 3.77 -9.42
C SER A 157 -4.33 4.46 -9.85
N LEU A 158 -4.64 5.63 -9.25
CA LEU A 158 -5.61 6.54 -9.85
C LEU A 158 -4.97 7.15 -11.10
N ALA A 159 -5.34 6.65 -12.27
CA ALA A 159 -5.08 7.33 -13.54
C ALA A 159 -6.00 8.55 -13.65
N ASP A 160 -5.84 9.54 -12.77
CA ASP A 160 -6.64 10.75 -12.80
C ASP A 160 -6.17 11.61 -13.97
N ARG A 161 -6.78 11.41 -15.15
CA ARG A 161 -6.65 12.15 -16.41
C ARG A 161 -5.26 12.31 -17.04
N GLN A 162 -4.16 12.10 -16.32
CA GLN A 162 -2.86 11.87 -16.92
C GLN A 162 -2.84 10.41 -17.36
N LYS A 163 -3.03 10.17 -18.67
CA LYS A 163 -2.70 8.87 -19.25
C LYS A 163 -1.28 8.55 -18.78
N ILE A 164 -1.11 7.51 -17.96
CA ILE A 164 0.21 6.95 -17.70
C ILE A 164 0.78 6.65 -19.08
N SER A 165 1.75 7.45 -19.50
CA SER A 165 2.38 7.25 -20.80
C SER A 165 3.29 6.05 -20.64
N LEU A 166 2.72 4.86 -20.86
CA LEU A 166 3.49 3.61 -20.93
C LEU A 166 4.62 3.80 -21.95
N GLU A 167 4.37 4.50 -23.06
CA GLU A 167 5.40 4.82 -24.05
C GLU A 167 6.60 5.58 -23.45
N LYS A 168 6.35 6.60 -22.61
CA LYS A 168 7.42 7.31 -21.90
C LYS A 168 8.18 6.38 -20.97
N LEU A 169 7.47 5.58 -20.17
CA LEU A 169 8.10 4.59 -19.27
C LEU A 169 8.98 3.59 -20.02
N PHE A 170 8.52 3.10 -21.17
CA PHE A 170 9.21 2.05 -21.93
C PHE A 170 10.35 2.58 -22.82
N ARG A 171 10.21 3.77 -23.42
CA ARG A 171 11.17 4.29 -24.40
C ARG A 171 12.14 5.34 -23.84
N GLU A 172 11.67 6.23 -22.98
CA GLU A 172 12.48 7.38 -22.53
C GLU A 172 13.30 7.07 -21.28
N GLU A 173 12.91 6.05 -20.50
CA GLU A 173 13.45 5.76 -19.15
C GLU A 173 14.25 4.44 -19.08
N SER A 174 14.64 3.88 -20.23
CA SER A 174 15.42 2.63 -20.33
C SER A 174 14.86 1.47 -19.47
N LEU A 175 13.54 1.41 -19.28
CA LEU A 175 12.90 0.44 -18.39
C LEU A 175 13.22 -1.01 -18.79
N LEU A 176 13.18 -1.32 -20.09
CA LEU A 176 13.49 -2.66 -20.59
C LEU A 176 14.93 -3.09 -20.30
N GLU A 177 15.89 -2.16 -20.35
CA GLU A 177 17.29 -2.44 -20.04
C GLU A 177 17.48 -2.75 -18.55
N ARG A 178 16.85 -1.96 -17.67
CA ARG A 178 16.90 -2.20 -16.21
C ARG A 178 16.18 -3.48 -15.80
N VAL A 179 15.03 -3.79 -16.41
CA VAL A 179 14.33 -5.07 -16.22
C VAL A 179 15.21 -6.23 -16.68
N SER A 180 15.90 -6.07 -17.82
CA SER A 180 16.83 -7.09 -18.30
C SER A 180 18.00 -7.31 -17.35
N ALA A 181 18.56 -6.24 -16.78
CA ALA A 181 19.59 -6.34 -15.76
C ALA A 181 19.08 -7.04 -14.49
N ALA A 182 17.86 -6.73 -14.03
CA ALA A 182 17.24 -7.37 -12.88
C ALA A 182 17.07 -8.89 -13.11
N VAL A 183 16.56 -9.30 -14.26
CA VAL A 183 16.42 -10.74 -14.59
C VAL A 183 17.78 -11.43 -14.71
N ALA A 184 18.77 -10.79 -15.34
CA ALA A 184 20.11 -11.33 -15.50
C ALA A 184 20.93 -11.39 -14.19
N SER A 185 20.51 -10.67 -13.14
CA SER A 185 21.20 -10.65 -11.84
C SER A 185 21.26 -12.05 -11.19
N SER A 186 20.19 -12.84 -11.36
CA SER A 186 20.09 -14.23 -10.93
C SER A 186 21.23 -15.11 -11.45
N ASN A 187 21.49 -15.04 -12.76
CA ASN A 187 22.58 -15.75 -13.42
C ASN A 187 23.94 -15.34 -12.89
N SER A 188 24.16 -14.03 -12.69
CA SER A 188 25.44 -13.53 -12.21
C SER A 188 25.75 -14.05 -10.82
N ARG A 189 24.73 -14.14 -9.94
CA ARG A 189 24.84 -14.77 -8.63
C ARG A 189 25.16 -16.25 -8.72
N ILE A 190 24.41 -17.01 -9.52
CA ILE A 190 24.65 -18.46 -9.67
C ILE A 190 26.06 -18.72 -10.20
N ARG A 191 26.52 -17.95 -11.20
CA ARG A 191 27.88 -18.07 -11.75
C ARG A 191 28.96 -17.72 -10.73
N ALA A 192 28.76 -16.66 -9.93
CA ALA A 192 29.77 -16.20 -8.98
C ALA A 192 29.85 -17.08 -7.72
N MET A 193 28.70 -17.54 -7.21
CA MET A 193 28.60 -18.23 -5.92
C MET A 193 28.36 -19.74 -6.06
N ASN A 194 28.15 -20.24 -7.28
CA ASN A 194 27.72 -21.61 -7.57
C ASN A 194 26.48 -22.04 -6.75
N SER A 195 25.61 -21.08 -6.41
CA SER A 195 24.42 -21.32 -5.60
C SER A 195 23.30 -20.32 -5.94
N PRO A 196 22.04 -20.80 -6.05
CA PRO A 196 20.88 -19.94 -6.25
C PRO A 196 20.60 -19.04 -5.03
N ALA A 197 20.73 -19.55 -3.81
CA ALA A 197 20.42 -18.84 -2.57
C ALA A 197 21.60 -18.87 -1.59
N SER A 198 21.59 -17.98 -0.60
CA SER A 198 22.54 -18.00 0.51
C SER A 198 21.73 -18.13 1.79
N ARG A 199 22.09 -19.10 2.63
CA ARG A 199 21.51 -19.25 3.95
C ARG A 199 22.61 -19.09 4.98
N LEU A 200 22.29 -18.46 6.11
CA LEU A 200 23.23 -18.39 7.24
C LEU A 200 23.68 -19.78 7.71
N THR A 201 22.83 -20.80 7.55
CA THR A 201 23.16 -22.20 7.86
C THR A 201 24.20 -22.81 6.93
N ASP A 202 24.41 -22.24 5.74
CA ASP A 202 25.40 -22.75 4.78
C ASP A 202 26.80 -22.18 5.08
N TRP A 203 26.89 -21.19 5.99
CA TRP A 203 28.13 -20.52 6.36
C TRP A 203 28.90 -21.26 7.48
N ASN A 204 28.64 -22.56 7.67
CA ASN A 204 29.29 -23.37 8.70
C ASN A 204 30.82 -23.47 8.54
N GLU A 205 31.33 -23.19 7.34
CA GLU A 205 32.76 -23.28 7.02
C GLU A 205 33.56 -22.01 7.34
N LEU A 206 32.90 -20.86 7.56
CA LEU A 206 33.56 -19.55 7.64
C LEU A 206 33.92 -19.07 9.05
N SER A 207 33.52 -19.79 10.11
CA SER A 207 33.82 -19.38 11.49
C SER A 207 33.88 -20.57 12.46
N LEU A 208 35.00 -21.27 12.48
CA LEU A 208 35.29 -22.29 13.50
C LEU A 208 35.74 -21.68 14.84
N GLU A 209 36.16 -20.40 14.83
CA GLU A 209 36.71 -19.72 16.00
C GLU A 209 35.70 -18.71 16.55
N ARG A 210 35.33 -18.87 17.83
CA ARG A 210 34.42 -17.96 18.51
C ARG A 210 35.23 -16.87 19.20
N PHE A 211 35.06 -15.63 18.76
CA PHE A 211 35.64 -14.46 19.42
C PHE A 211 34.65 -13.92 20.46
N PRO A 212 34.88 -14.11 21.77
CA PRO A 212 34.03 -13.49 22.76
C PRO A 212 34.12 -11.97 22.64
N PRO A 213 33.00 -11.25 22.70
CA PRO A 213 33.03 -9.80 22.69
C PRO A 213 33.85 -9.31 23.88
N LYS A 214 34.84 -8.43 23.63
CA LYS A 214 35.60 -7.79 24.70
C LYS A 214 34.72 -6.80 25.46
N ALA A 215 35.07 -6.56 26.72
CA ALA A 215 34.36 -5.60 27.57
C ALA A 215 34.48 -4.15 27.04
N ASP A 216 35.60 -3.83 26.39
CA ASP A 216 35.93 -2.52 25.79
C ASP A 216 35.54 -2.41 24.31
N ARG A 217 34.57 -3.20 23.84
CA ARG A 217 34.15 -3.15 22.43
C ARG A 217 33.56 -1.79 22.05
N PRO A 218 33.84 -1.28 20.84
CA PRO A 218 33.20 -0.07 20.34
C PRO A 218 31.69 -0.28 20.25
N VAL A 219 30.94 0.67 20.81
CA VAL A 219 29.48 0.71 20.68
C VAL A 219 29.18 1.53 19.43
N ILE A 220 28.63 0.87 18.41
CA ILE A 220 28.19 1.55 17.21
C ILE A 220 26.93 2.36 17.56
N VAL A 221 27.11 3.65 17.75
CA VAL A 221 26.01 4.59 17.96
C VAL A 221 25.72 5.23 16.61
N ARG A 222 24.46 5.19 16.19
CA ARG A 222 24.01 6.04 15.09
C ARG A 222 24.17 7.48 15.53
N VAL A 223 25.08 8.18 14.89
CA VAL A 223 25.22 9.61 15.05
C VAL A 223 24.19 10.19 14.10
N PRO A 224 23.11 10.85 14.57
CA PRO A 224 22.26 11.60 13.67
C PRO A 224 23.18 12.52 12.88
N GLU A 225 23.14 12.48 11.54
CA GLU A 225 23.72 13.59 10.80
C GLU A 225 23.14 14.87 11.38
N ALA A 226 24.00 15.88 11.57
CA ALA A 226 23.60 17.18 12.09
C ALA A 226 22.27 17.59 11.46
N ASP A 227 21.37 18.11 12.31
CA ASP A 227 19.94 18.36 12.07
C ASP A 227 19.67 18.51 10.57
N PRO A 228 18.80 17.68 9.95
CA PRO A 228 18.41 17.89 8.58
C PRO A 228 17.68 19.23 8.53
N GLU A 229 18.43 20.33 8.40
CA GLU A 229 17.90 21.62 8.04
C GLU A 229 17.20 21.40 6.71
N GLU A 230 15.88 21.41 6.80
CA GLU A 230 14.95 21.71 5.72
C GLU A 230 14.78 20.68 4.58
N GLU A 231 15.23 19.43 4.69
CA GLU A 231 14.81 18.46 3.67
C GLU A 231 13.34 18.05 3.89
N THR A 232 12.45 18.83 3.29
CA THR A 232 11.00 18.66 3.48
C THR A 232 10.56 17.30 2.95
N ILE A 233 9.46 16.76 3.49
CA ILE A 233 8.83 15.54 2.96
C ILE A 233 8.60 15.65 1.43
N SER A 234 8.30 16.88 0.95
CA SER A 234 8.15 17.18 -0.47
C SER A 234 9.43 16.94 -1.28
N GLU A 235 10.59 17.18 -0.70
CA GLU A 235 11.89 16.96 -1.35
C GLU A 235 12.23 15.46 -1.39
N ARG A 236 12.03 14.72 -0.30
CA ARG A 236 12.20 13.25 -0.29
C ARG A 236 11.29 12.51 -1.27
N TYR A 237 10.06 13.02 -1.43
CA TYR A 237 9.14 12.53 -2.45
C TYR A 237 9.62 12.90 -3.85
N ALA A 238 10.10 14.14 -4.05
CA ALA A 238 10.65 14.59 -5.33
C ALA A 238 11.91 13.80 -5.74
N THR A 239 12.70 13.30 -4.79
CA THR A 239 13.85 12.41 -5.04
C THR A 239 13.45 10.95 -5.24
N GLY A 240 12.17 10.60 -5.13
CA GLY A 240 11.66 9.26 -5.43
C GLY A 240 11.78 8.24 -4.30
N ASP A 241 11.87 8.65 -3.02
CA ASP A 241 11.86 7.68 -1.91
C ASP A 241 10.44 7.12 -1.70
N HIS A 242 10.21 5.88 -2.10
CA HIS A 242 8.93 5.19 -1.92
C HIS A 242 8.49 5.04 -0.45
N ARG A 243 9.39 5.20 0.52
CA ARG A 243 9.10 5.14 1.96
C ARG A 243 8.63 6.48 2.52
N SER A 244 8.86 7.58 1.80
CA SER A 244 8.31 8.89 2.13
C SER A 244 6.79 8.98 1.91
N VAL A 245 6.19 7.92 1.35
CA VAL A 245 4.75 7.82 1.07
C VAL A 245 4.15 6.67 1.84
N GLU A 246 2.92 6.87 2.32
CA GLU A 246 2.08 5.82 2.88
C GLU A 246 0.69 5.88 2.24
N VAL A 247 0.09 4.72 2.02
CA VAL A 247 -1.30 4.62 1.56
C VAL A 247 -2.12 4.12 2.73
N ARG A 248 -3.22 4.81 3.04
CA ARG A 248 -4.22 4.32 4.00
C ARG A 248 -5.58 4.30 3.34
N SER A 249 -6.16 3.11 3.25
CA SER A 249 -7.37 2.86 2.47
C SER A 249 -8.29 1.84 3.13
N ILE A 250 -9.55 2.25 3.26
CA ILE A 250 -10.69 1.37 3.56
C ILE A 250 -11.49 1.04 2.29
N LEU A 251 -11.07 1.56 1.13
CA LEU A 251 -11.82 1.48 -0.11
C LEU A 251 -11.14 0.52 -1.08
N ASP A 252 -11.81 -0.59 -1.37
CA ASP A 252 -11.50 -1.41 -2.54
C ASP A 252 -12.22 -0.79 -3.75
N ILE A 253 -11.50 0.05 -4.52
CA ILE A 253 -12.12 0.86 -5.57
C ILE A 253 -12.90 0.02 -6.59
N PRO A 254 -12.35 -1.08 -7.17
CA PRO A 254 -13.12 -1.96 -8.06
C PRO A 254 -14.40 -2.48 -7.44
N GLN A 255 -14.35 -2.95 -6.19
CA GLN A 255 -15.53 -3.47 -5.51
C GLN A 255 -16.58 -2.37 -5.27
N TRP A 256 -16.15 -1.16 -4.93
CA TRP A 256 -17.04 -0.03 -4.74
C TRP A 256 -17.67 0.46 -6.06
N GLU A 257 -16.94 0.39 -7.18
CA GLU A 257 -17.48 0.68 -8.51
C GLU A 257 -18.52 -0.38 -8.91
N GLN A 258 -18.26 -1.66 -8.62
CA GLN A 258 -19.23 -2.74 -8.84
C GLN A 258 -20.48 -2.57 -7.97
N ALA A 259 -20.30 -2.26 -6.67
CA ALA A 259 -21.39 -2.06 -5.72
C ALA A 259 -22.29 -0.87 -6.06
N ARG A 260 -21.74 0.13 -6.76
CA ARG A 260 -22.39 1.38 -7.12
C ARG A 260 -23.09 2.04 -5.93
N TRP A 261 -22.32 2.83 -5.19
CA TRP A 261 -22.84 3.60 -4.06
C TRP A 261 -23.77 4.74 -4.52
N ILE A 262 -25.07 4.55 -4.34
CA ILE A 262 -26.11 5.44 -4.88
C ILE A 262 -26.72 6.40 -3.86
N GLY A 263 -26.50 6.20 -2.55
CA GLY A 263 -27.05 7.13 -1.56
C GLY A 263 -26.70 6.81 -0.11
N VAL A 264 -27.24 7.61 0.79
CA VAL A 264 -27.14 7.41 2.23
C VAL A 264 -28.52 7.53 2.85
N MET A 265 -28.86 6.53 3.67
CA MET A 265 -30.04 6.56 4.53
C MET A 265 -29.61 7.06 5.92
N LEU A 266 -30.29 8.09 6.43
CA LEU A 266 -30.17 8.54 7.81
C LEU A 266 -31.48 8.25 8.52
N GLY A 267 -31.44 7.64 9.70
CA GLY A 267 -32.62 7.31 10.47
C GLY A 267 -32.33 6.74 11.84
N LEU A 268 -33.36 6.16 12.47
CA LEU A 268 -33.25 5.44 13.74
C LEU A 268 -33.75 4.00 13.56
N GLN A 269 -33.16 3.09 14.33
CA GLN A 269 -33.62 1.70 14.45
C GLN A 269 -33.63 1.33 15.93
N HIS A 270 -34.81 1.08 16.50
CA HIS A 270 -34.99 0.89 17.95
C HIS A 270 -34.26 1.97 18.78
N ASP A 271 -34.48 3.24 18.41
CA ASP A 271 -33.88 4.43 19.03
C ASP A 271 -32.35 4.59 18.88
N LEU A 272 -31.70 3.71 18.11
CA LEU A 272 -30.28 3.86 17.76
C LEU A 272 -30.12 4.53 16.40
N PRO A 273 -29.28 5.58 16.28
CA PRO A 273 -28.98 6.19 14.99
C PRO A 273 -28.37 5.19 14.01
N ILE A 274 -28.87 5.24 12.79
CA ILE A 274 -28.41 4.42 11.67
C ILE A 274 -27.93 5.32 10.54
N VAL A 275 -26.75 4.99 10.02
CA VAL A 275 -26.22 5.45 8.74
C VAL A 275 -26.20 4.25 7.81
N GLY A 276 -27.12 4.23 6.85
CA GLY A 276 -27.21 3.20 5.82
C GLY A 276 -26.47 3.61 4.56
N LEU A 277 -25.46 2.86 4.13
CA LEU A 277 -24.83 3.07 2.82
C LEU A 277 -25.65 2.34 1.77
N HIS A 278 -26.17 3.08 0.79
CA HIS A 278 -27.14 2.58 -0.16
C HIS A 278 -26.50 2.16 -1.48
N PHE A 279 -26.59 0.87 -1.82
CA PHE A 279 -25.96 0.28 -3.00
C PHE A 279 -26.99 -0.16 -4.02
N GLU A 280 -26.65 -0.04 -5.30
CA GLU A 280 -27.46 -0.58 -6.40
C GLU A 280 -27.28 -2.10 -6.51
N ASP A 281 -26.04 -2.59 -6.42
CA ASP A 281 -25.74 -4.02 -6.39
C ASP A 281 -25.67 -4.52 -4.95
N ARG A 282 -26.67 -5.31 -4.56
CA ARG A 282 -26.81 -5.87 -3.21
C ARG A 282 -25.62 -6.72 -2.79
N GLU A 283 -25.15 -7.63 -3.64
CA GLU A 283 -24.12 -8.60 -3.27
C GLU A 283 -22.74 -7.95 -3.25
N ALA A 284 -22.44 -7.07 -4.20
CA ALA A 284 -21.19 -6.31 -4.16
C ALA A 284 -21.13 -5.36 -2.94
N GLY A 285 -22.25 -4.69 -2.61
CA GLY A 285 -22.35 -3.88 -1.38
C GLY A 285 -22.20 -4.71 -0.09
N ARG A 286 -22.76 -5.93 -0.07
CA ARG A 286 -22.61 -6.90 1.01
C ARG A 286 -21.14 -7.23 1.27
N GLN A 287 -20.40 -7.57 0.21
CA GLN A 287 -19.00 -7.98 0.32
C GLN A 287 -18.08 -6.87 0.86
N ILE A 288 -18.39 -5.59 0.60
CA ILE A 288 -17.65 -4.45 1.19
C ILE A 288 -17.70 -4.53 2.72
N PHE A 289 -18.89 -4.76 3.27
CA PHE A 289 -19.09 -4.82 4.71
C PHE A 289 -18.56 -6.12 5.32
N GLU A 290 -18.64 -7.24 4.61
CA GLU A 290 -17.99 -8.49 5.04
C GLU A 290 -16.48 -8.30 5.21
N ARG A 291 -15.81 -7.69 4.24
CA ARG A 291 -14.37 -7.38 4.30
C ARG A 291 -14.05 -6.34 5.37
N TRP A 292 -14.88 -5.33 5.56
CA TRP A 292 -14.70 -4.39 6.68
C TRP A 292 -14.83 -5.07 8.03
N ARG A 293 -15.77 -6.00 8.19
CA ARG A 293 -15.90 -6.78 9.44
C ARG A 293 -14.75 -7.75 9.65
N GLU A 294 -14.20 -8.33 8.58
CA GLU A 294 -12.98 -9.13 8.65
C GLU A 294 -11.78 -8.28 9.12
N ARG A 295 -11.63 -7.07 8.58
CA ARG A 295 -10.50 -6.17 8.90
C ARG A 295 -10.64 -5.46 10.25
N PHE A 296 -11.84 -5.02 10.61
CA PHE A 296 -12.07 -4.09 11.73
C PHE A 296 -13.02 -4.65 12.81
N GLY A 297 -13.62 -5.82 12.56
CA GLY A 297 -14.61 -6.42 13.45
C GLY A 297 -16.01 -5.83 13.30
N ALA A 298 -16.97 -6.37 14.07
CA ALA A 298 -18.33 -5.85 14.13
C ALA A 298 -18.44 -4.52 14.92
N ARG A 299 -17.36 -4.10 15.59
CA ARG A 299 -17.23 -2.82 16.27
C ARG A 299 -15.92 -2.18 15.84
N ASP A 300 -16.00 -1.06 15.13
CA ASP A 300 -14.82 -0.32 14.72
C ASP A 300 -14.33 0.58 15.88
N ALA A 301 -13.71 -0.07 16.87
CA ALA A 301 -13.26 0.57 18.11
C ALA A 301 -12.02 1.46 17.94
N LYS A 302 -11.32 1.36 16.80
CA LYS A 302 -10.13 2.16 16.48
C LYS A 302 -10.45 3.32 15.54
N GLY A 303 -11.71 3.50 15.15
CA GLY A 303 -12.09 4.53 14.19
C GLY A 303 -11.44 4.36 12.82
N ALA A 304 -11.18 3.12 12.38
CA ALA A 304 -10.54 2.84 11.08
C ALA A 304 -11.37 3.36 9.90
N ILE A 305 -12.70 3.38 10.04
CA ILE A 305 -13.63 3.93 9.05
C ILE A 305 -14.03 5.33 9.47
N HIS A 306 -13.57 6.36 8.78
CA HIS A 306 -14.00 7.73 9.04
C HIS A 306 -15.18 8.11 8.15
N ILE A 307 -16.24 8.63 8.77
CA ILE A 307 -17.45 9.11 8.10
C ILE A 307 -17.70 10.53 8.56
N ALA A 308 -17.89 11.43 7.59
CA ALA A 308 -18.26 12.81 7.87
C ALA A 308 -19.51 13.23 7.10
N ILE A 309 -20.43 13.94 7.76
CA ILE A 309 -21.56 14.63 7.15
C ILE A 309 -21.18 16.11 7.03
N LEU A 310 -20.98 16.56 5.80
CA LEU A 310 -20.66 17.94 5.44
C LEU A 310 -21.96 18.69 5.11
N ARG A 311 -22.26 19.72 5.88
CA ARG A 311 -23.50 20.51 5.79
C ARG A 311 -23.22 21.94 5.36
N GLU A 312 -24.28 22.65 4.97
CA GLU A 312 -24.22 24.05 4.53
C GLU A 312 -23.24 24.22 3.37
N LEU A 313 -23.44 23.40 2.34
CA LEU A 313 -22.58 23.39 1.15
C LEU A 313 -22.69 24.76 0.43
N PRO A 314 -21.57 25.40 0.05
CA PRO A 314 -21.60 26.68 -0.64
C PRO A 314 -22.48 26.65 -1.90
N GLY A 315 -23.32 27.68 -2.08
CA GLY A 315 -24.15 27.81 -3.29
C GLY A 315 -25.30 26.79 -3.40
N ARG A 316 -25.55 25.94 -2.40
CA ARG A 316 -26.58 24.89 -2.43
C ARG A 316 -27.65 25.09 -1.34
N PRO A 317 -28.85 24.53 -1.51
CA PRO A 317 -29.89 24.56 -0.47
C PRO A 317 -29.41 23.95 0.86
N PRO A 318 -29.86 24.45 2.03
CA PRO A 318 -29.49 23.88 3.34
C PRO A 318 -29.87 22.41 3.53
N SER A 319 -30.84 21.91 2.76
CA SER A 319 -31.22 20.48 2.77
C SER A 319 -30.17 19.59 2.12
N HIS A 320 -29.28 20.15 1.30
CA HIS A 320 -28.23 19.40 0.62
C HIS A 320 -27.03 19.24 1.55
N TYR A 321 -26.47 18.04 1.53
CA TYR A 321 -25.31 17.68 2.34
C TYR A 321 -24.48 16.65 1.58
N ALA A 322 -23.25 16.48 2.01
CA ALA A 322 -22.38 15.45 1.46
C ALA A 322 -21.94 14.49 2.56
N VAL A 323 -21.78 13.22 2.20
CA VAL A 323 -21.23 12.21 3.10
C VAL A 323 -19.86 11.79 2.56
N LEU A 324 -18.82 12.07 3.34
CA LEU A 324 -17.45 11.67 3.08
C LEU A 324 -17.18 10.34 3.78
N LEU A 325 -16.52 9.44 3.05
CA LEU A 325 -16.03 8.17 3.55
C LEU A 325 -14.54 8.05 3.20
N MET A 326 -13.73 7.79 4.20
CA MET A 326 -12.29 7.61 4.05
C MET A 326 -11.70 6.83 5.23
N ALA A 327 -10.41 6.49 5.15
CA ALA A 327 -9.74 5.90 6.30
C ALA A 327 -9.63 6.92 7.45
N GLY A 328 -9.92 6.50 8.67
CA GLY A 328 -9.64 7.31 9.86
C GLY A 328 -8.17 7.29 10.24
N THR A 329 -7.76 8.26 11.05
CA THR A 329 -6.36 8.51 11.44
C THR A 329 -6.25 8.68 12.95
N GLU A 330 -5.11 8.29 13.53
CA GLU A 330 -4.74 8.53 14.92
C GLU A 330 -3.71 9.67 15.01
N PRO A 331 -3.66 10.42 16.13
CA PRO A 331 -2.63 11.44 16.34
C PRO A 331 -1.21 10.86 16.25
N GLY A 332 -0.39 11.43 15.37
CA GLY A 332 0.98 10.94 15.11
C GLY A 332 1.07 9.93 13.96
N ASP A 333 -0.07 9.46 13.43
CA ASP A 333 -0.07 8.78 12.14
C ASP A 333 0.56 9.71 11.11
N PHE A 334 1.49 9.16 10.32
CA PHE A 334 2.13 9.81 9.17
C PHE A 334 3.07 10.98 9.46
N ALA A 335 3.55 11.11 10.71
CA ALA A 335 4.62 12.05 11.00
C ALA A 335 5.85 11.74 10.12
N GLY A 336 6.17 12.64 9.19
CA GLY A 336 7.31 12.47 8.28
C GLY A 336 7.02 11.78 6.95
N THR A 337 5.75 11.50 6.59
CA THR A 337 5.36 10.89 5.30
C THR A 337 4.23 11.64 4.60
N LEU A 338 4.19 11.60 3.25
CA LEU A 338 3.01 11.95 2.46
C LEU A 338 2.00 10.81 2.53
N VAL A 339 0.73 11.14 2.66
CA VAL A 339 -0.33 10.14 2.77
C VAL A 339 -1.25 10.21 1.57
N SER A 340 -1.37 9.08 0.87
CA SER A 340 -2.48 8.85 -0.05
C SER A 340 -3.66 8.29 0.75
N MET A 341 -4.75 9.04 0.83
CA MET A 341 -6.00 8.62 1.48
C MET A 341 -7.14 8.60 0.46
N PRO A 342 -7.33 7.48 -0.25
CA PRO A 342 -8.48 7.29 -1.12
C PRO A 342 -9.77 7.55 -0.33
N SER A 343 -10.61 8.39 -0.92
CA SER A 343 -11.80 8.91 -0.28
C SER A 343 -12.96 8.88 -1.29
N ARG A 344 -14.17 8.64 -0.79
CA ARG A 344 -15.40 8.75 -1.59
C ARG A 344 -16.33 9.75 -0.94
N LEU A 345 -16.93 10.59 -1.78
CA LEU A 345 -17.92 11.57 -1.37
C LEU A 345 -19.23 11.28 -2.10
N LYS A 346 -20.33 11.27 -1.35
CA LYS A 346 -21.67 11.26 -1.92
C LYS A 346 -22.33 12.60 -1.65
N LEU A 347 -22.70 13.31 -2.69
CA LEU A 347 -23.59 14.48 -2.61
C LEU A 347 -25.05 14.00 -2.56
N LEU A 348 -25.81 14.52 -1.61
CA LEU A 348 -27.23 14.22 -1.42
C LEU A 348 -28.02 15.51 -1.62
N GLU A 349 -29.01 15.47 -2.51
CA GLU A 349 -29.81 16.63 -2.93
C GLU A 349 -31.30 16.42 -2.60
N PRO A 350 -31.67 16.17 -1.32
CA PRO A 350 -33.06 15.95 -0.98
C PRO A 350 -33.86 17.27 -1.07
N ALA A 351 -35.12 17.15 -1.50
CA ALA A 351 -36.04 18.29 -1.56
C ALA A 351 -36.32 18.92 -0.18
N ALA A 352 -36.23 18.12 0.89
CA ALA A 352 -36.41 18.55 2.27
C ALA A 352 -35.33 17.95 3.18
N ASP A 353 -34.97 18.65 4.25
CA ASP A 353 -33.95 18.24 5.22
C ASP A 353 -34.49 17.29 6.30
N THR A 354 -35.74 16.81 6.18
CA THR A 354 -36.46 16.05 7.21
C THR A 354 -35.64 14.91 7.82
N ASN A 355 -35.04 14.04 7.00
CA ASN A 355 -34.27 12.90 7.50
C ASN A 355 -32.94 13.33 8.13
N LEU A 356 -32.27 14.34 7.56
CA LEU A 356 -31.03 14.88 8.10
C LEU A 356 -31.29 15.53 9.46
N ARG A 357 -32.27 16.44 9.53
CA ARG A 357 -32.65 17.12 10.76
C ARG A 357 -33.09 16.13 11.83
N PHE A 358 -33.97 15.20 11.48
CA PHE A 358 -34.42 14.14 12.40
C PHE A 358 -33.24 13.33 12.94
N PHE A 359 -32.30 12.93 12.08
CA PHE A 359 -31.10 12.19 12.50
C PHE A 359 -30.24 13.02 13.46
N LEU A 360 -29.99 14.29 13.15
CA LEU A 360 -29.18 15.19 13.97
C LEU A 360 -29.81 15.47 15.34
N ASP A 361 -31.13 15.70 15.37
CA ASP A 361 -31.88 15.96 16.61
C ASP A 361 -31.90 14.74 17.55
N ASN A 362 -31.67 13.53 17.01
CA ASN A 362 -31.66 12.27 17.75
C ASN A 362 -30.27 11.61 17.84
N TYR A 363 -29.21 12.26 17.35
CA TYR A 363 -27.86 11.74 17.46
C TYR A 363 -27.34 11.90 18.90
N PRO A 364 -26.96 10.80 19.59
CA PRO A 364 -26.69 10.82 21.01
C PRO A 364 -25.39 11.58 21.30
N ALA A 365 -25.33 12.23 22.47
CA ALA A 365 -24.11 12.88 22.96
C ALA A 365 -22.91 11.92 23.06
N GLY A 366 -23.16 10.61 23.22
CA GLY A 366 -22.14 9.56 23.23
C GLY A 366 -21.63 9.14 21.83
N GLY A 367 -22.10 9.78 20.76
CA GLY A 367 -21.55 9.65 19.41
C GLY A 367 -21.71 8.29 18.72
N SER A 368 -22.45 7.36 19.31
CA SER A 368 -22.58 5.99 18.78
C SER A 368 -23.67 5.90 17.71
N PHE A 369 -23.38 5.15 16.65
CA PHE A 369 -24.34 4.86 15.58
C PHE A 369 -24.04 3.51 14.93
N ILE A 370 -25.04 2.98 14.22
CA ILE A 370 -24.91 1.75 13.44
C ILE A 370 -24.64 2.13 11.98
N LEU A 371 -23.53 1.63 11.44
CA LEU A 371 -23.25 1.65 10.01
C LEU A 371 -23.73 0.34 9.39
N VAL A 372 -24.52 0.40 8.32
CA VAL A 372 -25.12 -0.80 7.72
C VAL A 372 -25.20 -0.68 6.20
N PRO A 373 -25.01 -1.77 5.42
CA PRO A 373 -25.29 -1.72 4.00
C PRO A 373 -26.80 -1.81 3.77
N THR A 374 -27.29 -1.06 2.81
CA THR A 374 -28.71 -0.98 2.47
C THR A 374 -28.93 -1.10 0.97
N TYR A 375 -30.10 -1.61 0.59
CA TYR A 375 -30.54 -1.83 -0.78
C TYR A 375 -32.05 -1.57 -0.89
N VAL A 376 -32.60 -1.21 -2.06
CA VAL A 376 -34.06 -1.11 -2.26
C VAL A 376 -34.55 -2.40 -2.87
N LYS A 377 -35.42 -3.12 -2.17
CA LYS A 377 -36.11 -4.30 -2.72
C LYS A 377 -36.98 -3.91 -3.92
N GLU A 378 -37.36 -4.89 -4.74
CA GLU A 378 -38.25 -4.66 -5.88
C GLU A 378 -39.58 -3.98 -5.51
N ASN A 379 -40.05 -4.17 -4.27
CA ASN A 379 -41.26 -3.56 -3.73
C ASN A 379 -41.07 -2.09 -3.26
N GLY A 380 -39.87 -1.52 -3.40
CA GLY A 380 -39.55 -0.17 -2.98
C GLY A 380 -39.15 -0.03 -1.49
N GLU A 381 -39.19 -1.12 -0.71
CA GLU A 381 -38.80 -1.08 0.70
C GLU A 381 -37.28 -1.18 0.88
N PRO A 382 -36.70 -0.41 1.83
CA PRO A 382 -35.29 -0.56 2.16
C PRO A 382 -35.03 -1.89 2.87
N ASP A 383 -34.06 -2.66 2.36
CA ASP A 383 -33.46 -3.80 3.06
C ASP A 383 -32.25 -3.30 3.86
N LEU A 384 -32.32 -3.39 5.18
CA LEU A 384 -31.17 -3.15 6.06
C LEU A 384 -30.52 -4.49 6.37
N MET A 385 -29.31 -4.72 5.84
CA MET A 385 -28.54 -5.95 6.08
C MET A 385 -27.89 -5.91 7.47
N MET A 386 -28.72 -6.00 8.51
CA MET A 386 -28.33 -5.86 9.92
C MET A 386 -27.36 -6.96 10.38
N ASP A 387 -27.30 -8.10 9.70
CA ASP A 387 -26.31 -9.15 9.94
C ASP A 387 -24.87 -8.65 9.70
N LEU A 388 -24.70 -7.58 8.94
CA LEU A 388 -23.43 -6.92 8.62
C LEU A 388 -23.24 -5.57 9.30
N ALA A 389 -24.10 -5.21 10.25
CA ALA A 389 -23.98 -3.97 10.99
C ALA A 389 -22.60 -3.82 11.66
N ILE A 390 -22.04 -2.61 11.57
CA ILE A 390 -20.81 -2.21 12.25
C ILE A 390 -21.17 -1.13 13.27
N LEU A 391 -20.89 -1.38 14.54
CA LEU A 391 -21.04 -0.37 15.58
C LEU A 391 -19.90 0.65 15.44
N LYS A 392 -20.28 1.92 15.27
CA LYS A 392 -19.39 3.06 15.12
C LYS A 392 -19.57 4.06 16.25
N HIS A 393 -18.52 4.84 16.48
CA HIS A 393 -18.53 6.05 17.29
C HIS A 393 -17.94 7.22 16.47
N ASP A 394 -18.05 8.44 16.99
CA ASP A 394 -17.44 9.67 16.47
C ASP A 394 -17.79 9.98 15.01
N LEU A 395 -19.08 10.07 14.70
CA LEU A 395 -19.53 10.61 13.41
C LEU A 395 -19.15 12.09 13.33
N SER A 396 -18.35 12.47 12.34
CA SER A 396 -18.01 13.87 12.12
C SER A 396 -19.18 14.59 11.46
N ILE A 397 -19.70 15.65 12.09
CA ILE A 397 -20.79 16.46 11.54
C ILE A 397 -20.30 17.90 11.50
N ARG A 398 -19.95 18.40 10.31
CA ARG A 398 -19.26 19.68 10.15
C ARG A 398 -20.00 20.56 9.13
N ARG A 399 -20.02 21.87 9.38
CA ARG A 399 -20.36 22.85 8.34
C ARG A 399 -19.12 23.06 7.48
N VAL A 400 -19.28 23.16 6.16
CA VAL A 400 -18.14 23.35 5.26
C VAL A 400 -17.31 24.59 5.64
N ALA A 401 -17.97 25.67 6.07
CA ALA A 401 -17.30 26.89 6.51
C ALA A 401 -16.43 26.74 7.77
N ASP A 402 -16.66 25.71 8.59
CA ASP A 402 -15.93 25.45 9.83
C ASP A 402 -14.73 24.49 9.63
N ILE A 403 -14.47 24.03 8.41
CA ILE A 403 -13.40 23.07 8.11
C ILE A 403 -12.14 23.84 7.73
N GLY A 404 -11.12 23.74 8.58
CA GLY A 404 -9.79 24.29 8.36
C GLY A 404 -8.92 23.39 7.48
N LYS A 405 -7.80 23.94 7.00
CA LYS A 405 -6.84 23.19 6.15
C LYS A 405 -6.17 22.00 6.82
N SER A 406 -6.20 21.96 8.15
CA SER A 406 -5.62 20.88 8.96
C SER A 406 -6.65 19.86 9.43
N ASP A 407 -7.95 20.11 9.19
CA ASP A 407 -9.01 19.14 9.45
C ASP A 407 -8.96 18.03 8.40
N LEU A 408 -9.26 16.79 8.81
CA LEU A 408 -9.29 15.64 7.90
C LEU A 408 -10.35 15.82 6.80
N GLU A 409 -11.48 16.44 7.15
CA GLU A 409 -12.62 16.68 6.26
C GLU A 409 -12.33 17.68 5.14
N ILE A 410 -11.16 18.34 5.12
CA ILE A 410 -10.75 19.22 4.01
C ILE A 410 -10.74 18.47 2.67
N ILE A 411 -10.46 17.16 2.69
CA ILE A 411 -10.51 16.29 1.50
C ILE A 411 -11.92 16.29 0.90
N GLY A 412 -12.96 16.27 1.73
CA GLY A 412 -14.34 16.32 1.27
C GLY A 412 -14.71 17.66 0.63
N VAL A 413 -14.18 18.77 1.15
CA VAL A 413 -14.34 20.11 0.56
C VAL A 413 -13.69 20.18 -0.82
N GLN A 414 -12.46 19.68 -0.95
CA GLN A 414 -11.74 19.64 -2.24
C GLN A 414 -12.47 18.79 -3.28
N LEU A 415 -13.04 17.65 -2.86
CA LEU A 415 -13.85 16.80 -3.75
C LEU A 415 -15.12 17.52 -4.23
N LEU A 416 -15.79 18.29 -3.37
CA LEU A 416 -16.94 19.12 -3.77
C LEU A 416 -16.56 20.16 -4.82
N GLU A 417 -15.46 20.89 -4.60
CA GLU A 417 -14.95 21.89 -5.56
C GLU A 417 -14.61 21.26 -6.92
N GLN A 418 -14.02 20.06 -6.92
CA GLN A 418 -13.72 19.31 -8.15
C GLN A 418 -14.99 18.87 -8.90
N MET A 419 -16.04 18.47 -8.17
CA MET A 419 -17.34 18.12 -8.78
C MET A 419 -17.95 19.35 -9.46
N GLU A 420 -17.97 20.50 -8.79
CA GLU A 420 -18.50 21.75 -9.34
C GLU A 420 -17.72 22.21 -10.59
N ALA A 421 -16.39 22.09 -10.58
CA ALA A 421 -15.56 22.42 -11.73
C ALA A 421 -15.83 21.51 -12.95
N ARG A 422 -16.20 20.24 -12.72
CA ARG A 422 -16.58 19.31 -13.79
C ARG A 422 -17.94 19.65 -14.38
N ASP A 423 -18.92 19.97 -13.53
CA ASP A 423 -20.28 20.31 -13.97
C ASP A 423 -20.34 21.71 -14.65
N GLY A 424 -19.40 22.60 -14.33
CA GLY A 424 -19.26 23.93 -14.94
C GLY A 424 -18.44 23.99 -16.24
N SER A 425 -17.85 22.88 -16.70
CA SER A 425 -17.09 22.84 -17.96
C SER A 425 -18.04 22.54 -19.14
N PRO A 426 -18.05 23.34 -20.24
CA PRO A 426 -18.85 23.01 -21.41
C PRO A 426 -18.38 21.68 -22.04
N PRO A 427 -19.29 20.91 -22.65
CA PRO A 427 -19.01 19.58 -23.20
C PRO A 427 -17.96 19.56 -24.32
#